data_AF-A0A9C9X588-F1
#
_entry.id   AF-A0A9C9X588-F1
#
_cell.length_a   1.000
_cell.length_b   1.000
_cell.length_c   1.000
_cell.angle_alpha   90.00
_cell.angle_beta   90.00
_cell.angle_gamma   90.00
#
_symmetry.space_group_name_H-M   'P 1'
#
loop_
_entity.id
_entity.type
_entity.pdbx_description
1 polymer ?
#
loop_
_entity_poly.entity_id
_entity_poly.type
_entity_poly.pdbx_seq_one_letter_code
_entity_poly.pdbx_strand_id
1 'polypeptide(L)'
;MVVAGHPGAAAIGVQILKQGGNAVDAAVATAFAIGVLEPFASGLGGGGGMLIYLKDKDRFSYLDYYVQAPQNADTAFNRDKERGTPRAICIPGTPSGLITAVHRYGRLSLKQDLA
;
A
#
# COMPACT_ATOMS: atom_id res chain seq x y z
N MET A 1 -1.72 8.37 -16.27
CA MET A 1 -0.81 9.26 -15.52
C MET A 1 -0.49 8.57 -14.21
N VAL A 2 0.76 8.59 -13.74
CA VAL A 2 1.17 8.09 -12.42
C VAL A 2 2.07 9.14 -11.78
N VAL A 3 1.85 9.43 -10.50
CA VAL A 3 2.65 10.37 -9.71
C VAL A 3 3.04 9.65 -8.43
N ALA A 4 4.31 9.76 -8.03
CA ALA A 4 4.87 9.13 -6.84
C ALA A 4 5.99 9.98 -6.25
N GLY A 5 6.33 9.77 -4.97
CA GLY A 5 7.43 10.47 -4.27
C GLY A 5 8.81 10.21 -4.87
N HIS A 6 8.98 9.07 -5.54
CA HIS A 6 10.20 8.70 -6.22
C HIS A 6 9.98 8.52 -7.74
N PRO A 7 10.79 9.13 -8.63
CA PRO A 7 10.60 9.07 -10.08
C PRO A 7 10.67 7.63 -10.63
N GLY A 8 11.54 6.79 -10.07
CA GLY A 8 11.60 5.37 -10.42
C GLY A 8 10.32 4.59 -10.10
N ALA A 9 9.65 4.91 -8.98
CA ALA A 9 8.39 4.25 -8.62
C ALA A 9 7.22 4.69 -9.52
N ALA A 10 7.22 5.98 -9.92
CA ALA A 10 6.27 6.48 -10.91
C ALA A 10 6.50 5.79 -12.28
N ALA A 11 7.76 5.62 -12.70
CA ALA A 11 8.10 4.96 -13.94
C ALA A 11 7.63 3.48 -13.97
N ILE A 12 7.79 2.75 -12.86
CA ILE A 12 7.28 1.37 -12.72
C ILE A 12 5.75 1.33 -12.84
N GLY A 13 5.03 2.21 -12.16
CA GLY A 13 3.57 2.29 -12.31
C GLY A 13 3.14 2.60 -13.75
N VAL A 14 3.86 3.48 -14.45
CA VAL A 14 3.62 3.75 -15.89
C VAL A 14 3.88 2.50 -16.74
N GLN A 15 4.88 1.69 -16.41
CA GLN A 15 5.14 0.43 -17.12
C GLN A 15 3.98 -0.55 -16.98
N ILE A 16 3.41 -0.70 -15.78
CA ILE A 16 2.24 -1.57 -15.56
C ILE A 16 1.02 -1.11 -16.38
N LEU A 17 0.76 0.21 -16.44
CA LEU A 17 -0.28 0.75 -17.33
C LEU A 17 -0.01 0.40 -18.80
N LYS A 18 1.25 0.49 -19.25
CA LYS A 18 1.64 0.13 -20.62
C LYS A 18 1.51 -1.37 -20.92
N GLN A 19 1.64 -2.21 -19.90
CA GLN A 19 1.44 -3.67 -20.00
C GLN A 19 -0.05 -4.07 -19.99
N GLY A 20 -0.97 -3.10 -19.93
CA GLY A 20 -2.41 -3.35 -19.95
C GLY A 20 -3.04 -3.52 -18.56
N GLY A 21 -2.29 -3.24 -17.49
CA GLY A 21 -2.82 -3.12 -16.14
C GLY A 21 -3.70 -1.88 -15.98
N ASN A 22 -4.54 -1.87 -14.96
CA ASN A 22 -5.39 -0.75 -14.61
C ASN A 22 -4.75 0.15 -13.54
N ALA A 23 -5.49 1.15 -13.07
CA ALA A 23 -4.99 2.10 -12.07
C ALA A 23 -4.63 1.44 -10.72
N VAL A 24 -5.29 0.34 -10.35
CA VAL A 24 -5.01 -0.39 -9.12
C VAL A 24 -3.72 -1.21 -9.26
N ASP A 25 -3.56 -1.94 -10.37
CA ASP A 25 -2.32 -2.68 -10.68
C ASP A 25 -1.10 -1.73 -10.64
N ALA A 26 -1.23 -0.57 -11.30
CA ALA A 26 -0.18 0.45 -11.33
C ALA A 26 0.11 1.04 -9.93
N ALA A 27 -0.93 1.30 -9.12
CA ALA A 27 -0.76 1.80 -7.76
C ALA A 27 -0.07 0.76 -6.85
N VAL A 28 -0.40 -0.53 -7.00
CA VAL A 28 0.22 -1.62 -6.25
C VAL A 28 1.70 -1.74 -6.60
N ALA A 29 2.05 -1.81 -7.88
CA ALA A 29 3.44 -1.86 -8.32
C ALA A 29 4.24 -0.63 -7.86
N THR A 30 3.67 0.57 -7.97
CA THR A 30 4.27 1.79 -7.44
C THR A 30 4.47 1.71 -5.91
N ALA A 31 3.52 1.19 -5.14
CA ALA A 31 3.66 1.06 -3.69
C ALA A 31 4.78 0.09 -3.29
N PHE A 32 4.91 -1.05 -3.97
CA PHE A 32 6.05 -1.96 -3.76
C PHE A 32 7.39 -1.32 -4.15
N ALA A 33 7.44 -0.59 -5.26
CA ALA A 33 8.64 0.12 -5.68
C ALA A 33 9.06 1.22 -4.68
N ILE A 34 8.11 1.98 -4.14
CA ILE A 34 8.38 2.97 -3.09
C ILE A 34 8.98 2.27 -1.85
N GLY A 35 8.48 1.10 -1.47
CA GLY A 35 9.03 0.34 -0.33
C GLY A 35 10.52 0.01 -0.44
N VAL A 36 11.09 0.02 -1.66
CA VAL A 36 12.52 -0.17 -1.92
C VAL A 36 13.25 1.15 -2.12
N LEU A 37 12.65 2.08 -2.88
CA LEU A 37 13.29 3.32 -3.32
C LEU A 37 13.20 4.45 -2.28
N GLU A 38 12.22 4.38 -1.37
CA GLU A 38 11.99 5.35 -0.30
C GLU A 38 11.56 4.66 1.03
N PRO A 39 12.38 3.74 1.56
CA PRO A 39 11.99 2.83 2.64
C PRO A 39 11.75 3.51 3.99
N PHE A 40 12.19 4.76 4.15
CA PHE A 40 12.01 5.53 5.38
C PHE A 40 10.60 6.12 5.53
N ALA A 41 9.85 6.24 4.43
CA ALA A 41 8.54 6.91 4.40
C ALA A 41 7.37 5.92 4.39
N SER A 42 7.46 4.85 3.60
CA SER A 42 6.40 3.84 3.50
C SER A 42 6.95 2.46 3.13
N GLY A 43 6.17 1.40 3.39
CA GLY A 43 6.56 0.04 3.03
C GLY A 43 5.69 -1.03 3.66
N LEU A 44 6.16 -2.28 3.55
CA LEU A 44 5.44 -3.48 3.98
C LEU A 44 5.21 -3.55 5.50
N GLY A 45 6.04 -2.87 6.29
CA GLY A 45 5.89 -2.79 7.75
C GLY A 45 4.84 -1.78 8.23
N GLY A 46 4.18 -1.05 7.32
CA GLY A 46 3.21 -0.01 7.66
C GLY A 46 1.75 -0.42 7.40
N GLY A 47 0.93 0.59 7.14
CA GLY A 47 -0.45 0.48 6.71
C GLY A 47 -0.84 1.69 5.88
N GLY A 48 -2.08 1.73 5.41
CA GLY A 48 -2.55 2.84 4.58
C GLY A 48 -4.00 2.69 4.18
N GLY A 49 -4.41 3.45 3.17
CA GLY A 49 -5.72 3.31 2.58
C GLY A 49 -5.68 3.66 1.10
N MET A 50 -6.52 2.99 0.33
CA MET A 50 -6.62 3.16 -1.11
C MET A 50 -8.03 3.60 -1.48
N LEU A 51 -8.16 4.83 -1.97
CA LEU A 51 -9.40 5.34 -2.54
C LEU A 51 -9.43 5.02 -4.04
N ILE A 52 -10.45 4.28 -4.46
CA ILE A 52 -10.59 3.78 -5.82
C ILE A 52 -11.89 4.31 -6.39
N TYR A 53 -11.84 4.99 -7.52
CA TYR A 53 -13.03 5.29 -8.31
C TYR A 53 -13.28 4.16 -9.31
N LEU A 54 -14.40 3.47 -9.15
CA LEU A 54 -14.83 2.37 -10.01
C LEU A 54 -15.72 2.91 -11.12
N LYS A 55 -15.10 3.28 -12.24
CA LYS A 55 -15.76 3.93 -13.39
C LYS A 55 -17.02 3.20 -13.86
N ASP A 56 -16.96 1.87 -13.98
CA ASP A 56 -18.08 1.07 -14.49
C ASP A 56 -19.31 1.06 -13.57
N LYS A 57 -19.10 1.39 -12.29
CA LYS A 57 -20.15 1.45 -11.26
C LYS A 57 -20.48 2.87 -10.84
N ASP A 58 -19.80 3.86 -11.43
CA ASP A 58 -19.83 5.26 -11.06
C ASP A 58 -19.82 5.50 -9.53
N ARG A 59 -18.89 4.85 -8.84
CA ARG A 59 -18.82 4.94 -7.37
C ARG A 59 -17.39 4.90 -6.84
N PHE A 60 -17.20 5.43 -5.65
CA PHE A 60 -15.97 5.26 -4.89
C PHE A 60 -16.00 3.99 -4.03
N SER A 61 -14.83 3.40 -3.86
CA SER A 61 -14.56 2.34 -2.88
C SER A 61 -13.31 2.72 -2.11
N TYR A 62 -13.35 2.55 -0.79
CA TYR A 62 -12.20 2.77 0.06
C TYR A 62 -11.75 1.43 0.64
N LEU A 63 -10.48 1.07 0.41
CA LEU A 63 -9.86 -0.07 1.04
C LEU A 63 -8.97 0.44 2.18
N ASP A 64 -9.45 0.28 3.40
CA ASP A 64 -8.70 0.57 4.62
C ASP A 64 -7.82 -0.63 4.98
N TYR A 65 -6.51 -0.40 5.05
CA TYR A 65 -5.51 -1.36 5.53
C TYR A 65 -4.55 -0.64 6.47
N TYR A 66 -5.06 0.30 7.26
CA TYR A 66 -4.29 0.98 8.28
C TYR A 66 -3.83 0.01 9.36
N VAL A 67 -2.75 0.37 10.04
CA VAL A 67 -2.19 -0.47 11.09
C VAL A 67 -3.16 -0.60 12.26
N GLN A 68 -3.15 -1.74 12.93
CA GLN A 68 -3.98 -1.98 14.11
C GLN A 68 -3.12 -2.30 15.33
N ALA A 69 -3.54 -1.80 16.49
CA ALA A 69 -2.94 -2.21 17.75
C ALA A 69 -3.13 -3.72 17.95
N PRO A 70 -2.14 -4.44 18.50
CA PRO A 70 -2.31 -5.85 18.83
C PRO A 70 -3.41 -6.02 19.88
N GLN A 71 -4.10 -7.17 19.89
CA GLN A 71 -5.24 -7.42 20.80
C GLN A 71 -4.86 -7.33 22.29
N ASN A 72 -3.61 -7.63 22.61
CA ASN A 72 -3.04 -7.55 23.96
C ASN A 72 -2.25 -6.25 24.19
N ALA A 73 -2.50 -5.20 23.41
CA ALA A 73 -1.85 -3.91 23.59
C ALA A 73 -2.15 -3.36 24.99
N ASP A 74 -1.09 -3.01 25.71
CA ASP A 74 -1.19 -2.36 27.01
C ASP A 74 -1.63 -0.90 26.84
N THR A 75 -2.67 -0.52 27.57
CA THR A 75 -3.22 0.84 27.58
C THR A 75 -2.28 1.89 28.18
N ALA A 76 -1.23 1.47 28.91
CA ALA A 76 -0.23 2.36 29.50
C ALA A 76 0.89 2.79 28.52
N PHE A 77 0.71 2.62 27.20
CA PHE A 77 1.68 3.06 26.19
C PHE A 77 1.99 4.56 26.33
N ASN A 78 3.27 4.88 26.49
CA ASN A 78 3.76 6.25 26.54
C ASN A 78 4.60 6.55 25.31
N ARG A 79 4.05 7.36 24.39
CA ARG A 79 4.70 7.71 23.12
C ARG A 79 6.10 8.29 23.29
N ASP A 80 6.29 9.21 24.24
CA ASP A 80 7.56 9.93 24.40
C ASP A 80 8.70 9.00 24.85
N LYS A 81 8.37 7.97 25.63
CA LYS A 81 9.33 6.98 26.12
C LYS A 81 9.52 5.80 25.17
N GLU A 82 8.49 5.44 24.42
CA GLU A 82 8.41 4.11 23.80
C GLU A 82 8.40 4.12 22.27
N ARG A 83 8.36 5.30 21.62
CA ARG A 83 8.32 5.44 20.15
C ARG A 83 9.45 4.70 19.41
N GLY A 84 10.62 4.54 20.04
CA GLY A 84 11.77 3.82 19.46
C GLY A 84 11.85 2.34 19.85
N THR A 85 10.86 1.81 20.56
CA THR A 85 10.87 0.43 21.07
C THR A 85 9.92 -0.46 20.28
N PRO A 86 10.05 -1.80 20.37
CA PRO A 86 9.11 -2.73 19.74
C PRO A 86 7.64 -2.52 20.17
N ARG A 87 7.38 -1.90 21.33
CA ARG A 87 6.01 -1.59 21.78
C ARG A 87 5.27 -0.59 20.90
N ALA A 88 5.98 0.21 20.11
CA ALA A 88 5.38 1.15 19.17
C ALA A 88 4.95 0.50 17.84
N ILE A 89 5.25 -0.79 17.63
CA ILE A 89 4.94 -1.49 16.38
C ILE A 89 3.50 -2.03 16.44
N CYS A 90 2.67 -1.53 15.53
CA CYS A 90 1.33 -2.07 15.27
C CYS A 90 1.39 -3.25 14.26
N ILE A 91 0.29 -3.98 14.11
CA ILE A 91 0.16 -5.03 13.10
C ILE A 91 0.18 -4.38 11.70
N PRO A 92 1.15 -4.73 10.81
CA PRO A 92 1.22 -4.16 9.48
C PRO A 92 0.05 -4.57 8.59
N GLY A 93 -0.56 -3.60 7.90
CA GLY A 93 -1.70 -3.81 7.00
C GLY A 93 -1.33 -3.77 5.52
N THR A 94 -0.21 -3.12 5.14
CA THR A 94 0.18 -2.92 3.73
C THR A 94 0.17 -4.21 2.89
N PRO A 95 0.77 -5.34 3.32
CA PRO A 95 0.82 -6.55 2.49
C PRO A 95 -0.59 -7.07 2.18
N SER A 96 -1.44 -7.19 3.20
CA SER A 96 -2.82 -7.64 3.03
C SER A 96 -3.64 -6.67 2.18
N GLY A 97 -3.45 -5.36 2.38
CA GLY A 97 -4.14 -4.32 1.63
C GLY A 97 -3.82 -4.36 0.14
N LEU A 98 -2.54 -4.37 -0.23
CA LEU A 98 -2.11 -4.38 -1.63
C LEU A 98 -2.51 -5.68 -2.34
N ILE A 99 -2.33 -6.84 -1.69
CA ILE A 99 -2.76 -8.13 -2.23
C ILE A 99 -4.28 -8.15 -2.44
N THR A 100 -5.06 -7.65 -1.48
CA THR A 100 -6.53 -7.54 -1.60
C THR A 100 -6.93 -6.59 -2.74
N ALA A 101 -6.21 -5.49 -2.93
CA ALA A 101 -6.48 -4.54 -4.01
C ALA A 101 -6.34 -5.20 -5.39
N VAL A 102 -5.25 -5.93 -5.63
CA VAL A 102 -5.06 -6.70 -6.88
C VAL A 102 -6.15 -7.75 -7.04
N HIS A 103 -6.43 -8.55 -6.01
CA HIS A 103 -7.44 -9.60 -6.12
C HIS A 103 -8.85 -9.09 -6.41
N ARG A 104 -9.24 -7.93 -5.87
CA ARG A 104 -10.60 -7.41 -6.01
C ARG A 104 -10.78 -6.50 -7.21
N TYR A 105 -9.74 -5.76 -7.57
CA TYR A 105 -9.84 -4.66 -8.52
C TYR A 105 -8.76 -4.68 -9.59
N GLY A 106 -7.74 -5.52 -9.46
CA GLY A 106 -6.66 -5.65 -10.43
C GLY A 106 -7.12 -6.31 -11.73
N ARG A 107 -6.38 -6.04 -12.81
CA ARG A 107 -6.55 -6.69 -14.11
C ARG A 107 -5.41 -7.68 -14.37
N LEU A 108 -4.26 -7.48 -13.75
CA LEU A 108 -3.11 -8.38 -13.83
C LEU A 108 -3.04 -9.27 -12.58
N SER A 109 -2.18 -10.28 -12.62
CA SER A 109 -1.84 -11.05 -11.43
C SER A 109 -0.83 -10.28 -10.57
N LEU A 110 -0.83 -10.52 -9.26
CA LEU A 110 0.17 -9.93 -8.36
C LEU A 110 1.61 -10.20 -8.83
N LYS A 111 1.86 -11.37 -9.42
CA LYS A 111 3.18 -11.70 -9.97
C LYS A 111 3.59 -10.75 -11.10
N GLN A 112 2.65 -10.31 -11.93
CA GLN A 112 2.91 -9.37 -13.02
C GLN A 112 3.12 -7.95 -12.48
N ASP A 113 2.36 -7.55 -11.45
CA ASP A 113 2.56 -6.23 -10.80
C ASP A 113 3.92 -6.12 -10.11
N LEU A 114 4.53 -7.25 -9.73
CA LEU A 114 5.82 -7.34 -9.06
C LEU A 114 7.00 -7.67 -9.98
N ALA A 115 6.77 -7.87 -11.28
CA ALA A 115 7.79 -8.26 -12.26
C ALA A 115 8.55 -7.05 -12.82
#